data_AF-A0AAV4LT55-F1
#
_entry.id   AF-A0AAV4LT55-F1
#
_cell.length_a   1.000
_cell.length_b   1.000
_cell.length_c   1.000
_cell.angle_alpha   90.00
_cell.angle_beta   90.00
_cell.angle_gamma   90.00
#
_symmetry.space_group_name_H-M   'P 1'
#
loop_
_entity.id
_entity.type
_entity.pdbx_description
1 polymer ?
#
loop_
_entity_poly.entity_id
_entity_poly.type
_entity_poly.pdbx_seq_one_letter_code
_entity_poly.pdbx_strand_id
1 'polypeptide(L)'
;MLVHTSVSNAAGSRMSEVIAVVYDVLLGKPAEPGSPITLSHGYHVNPEQMYIGGKRYENIYSFMDALDFKAKHRIDAELHLHMMKWRIMPQLKPENITGTRVCVIGAGALGCHIIRQLLAWGISDFVVVDHAKVANSTRQCLYDSQDIANQEYKAVAACAKIKRIRPDAQVLSMNLQVPMPGMCIIISRDLKLVGHFITEEQLKHSYSELENAMLTCDVVFLATDSKESRWLPSLIGAAHRAGVCKEHETPSGECTLDVDNTIQAGPLVISAGLAFDSFMVVRHGYGTFRGGCYFCTDVQPPHDTVSGR
;
A
#
# COMPACT_ATOMS: atom_id res chain seq x y z
N MET A 1 16.06 -2.79 28.42
CA MET A 1 17.38 -2.65 27.78
C MET A 1 18.24 -1.81 28.71
N LEU A 2 19.12 -2.44 29.49
CA LEU A 2 20.01 -1.74 30.44
C LEU A 2 21.43 -1.89 29.89
N VAL A 3 22.00 -0.78 29.45
CA VAL A 3 23.39 -0.71 28.99
C VAL A 3 24.24 -0.42 30.22
N HIS A 4 25.06 -1.37 30.64
CA HIS A 4 26.05 -1.15 31.70
C HIS A 4 27.35 -0.71 31.05
N THR A 5 27.77 0.53 31.34
CA THR A 5 29.08 1.04 30.96
C THR A 5 30.01 0.96 32.17
N SER A 6 31.06 0.16 32.10
CA SER A 6 32.19 0.26 33.04
C SER A 6 33.44 0.69 32.28
N VAL A 7 34.06 1.77 32.75
CA VAL A 7 35.37 2.22 32.29
C VAL A 7 36.35 1.89 33.41
N SER A 8 37.18 0.88 33.22
CA SER A 8 38.30 0.62 34.13
C SER A 8 39.54 1.34 33.60
N ASN A 9 39.89 2.45 34.23
CA ASN A 9 41.22 3.03 34.06
C ASN A 9 42.23 2.19 34.84
N ALA A 10 43.17 1.56 34.14
CA ALA A 10 44.35 1.01 34.78
C ALA A 10 45.13 2.18 35.42
N ALA A 11 45.24 2.16 36.74
CA ALA A 11 46.01 3.16 37.48
C ALA A 11 47.49 3.06 37.06
N GLY A 12 48.02 4.14 36.48
CA GLY A 12 49.45 4.31 36.29
C GLY A 12 49.93 4.38 34.84
N SER A 13 49.41 5.29 34.01
CA SER A 13 50.24 6.03 33.04
C SER A 13 49.47 7.24 32.52
N ARG A 14 50.14 8.39 32.50
CA ARG A 14 49.64 9.61 31.84
C ARG A 14 49.68 9.39 30.34
N MET A 15 48.55 9.13 29.70
CA MET A 15 48.30 9.52 28.32
C MET A 15 46.82 9.86 28.15
N SER A 16 46.60 11.14 27.91
CA SER A 16 45.36 11.75 27.44
C SER A 16 45.10 11.33 26.01
N GLU A 17 44.00 10.61 25.80
CA GLU A 17 43.05 10.65 24.67
C GLU A 17 42.45 9.26 24.47
N VAL A 18 41.12 9.18 24.51
CA VAL A 18 40.37 7.95 24.21
C VAL A 18 40.41 7.78 22.69
N ILE A 19 41.23 6.86 22.19
CA ILE A 19 41.50 6.71 20.74
C ILE A 19 40.39 5.90 20.02
N ALA A 20 39.56 5.14 20.73
CA ALA A 20 38.29 4.61 20.21
C ALA A 20 37.45 4.02 21.35
N VAL A 21 36.12 4.19 21.29
CA VAL A 21 35.16 3.46 22.13
C VAL A 21 34.74 2.21 21.37
N VAL A 22 35.14 1.05 21.85
CA VAL A 22 34.68 -0.25 21.35
C VAL A 22 33.46 -0.65 22.17
N TYR A 23 32.33 -0.87 21.50
CA TYR A 23 31.10 -1.34 22.15
C TYR A 23 31.03 -2.86 22.06
N ASP A 24 31.15 -3.53 23.21
CA ASP A 24 30.75 -4.94 23.33
C ASP A 24 29.26 -5.01 23.67
N VAL A 25 28.45 -5.37 22.67
CA VAL A 25 27.01 -5.61 22.86
C VAL A 25 26.81 -7.12 23.05
N LEU A 26 26.77 -7.56 24.31
CA LEU A 26 26.47 -8.93 24.70
C LEU A 26 24.95 -9.16 24.72
N LEU A 27 24.44 -9.98 23.80
CA LEU A 27 23.05 -10.46 23.80
C LEU A 27 23.02 -12.00 23.74
N GLY A 28 22.58 -12.63 24.84
CA GLY A 28 22.36 -14.08 24.93
C GLY A 28 23.17 -14.79 26.04
N LYS A 29 22.89 -16.09 26.26
CA LYS A 29 23.69 -16.96 27.15
C LYS A 29 24.90 -17.51 26.37
N PRO A 30 26.09 -17.64 26.98
CA PRO A 30 27.29 -18.13 26.30
C PRO A 30 27.11 -19.57 25.82
N ALA A 31 27.46 -19.84 24.55
CA ALA A 31 27.51 -21.19 23.99
C ALA A 31 28.83 -21.89 24.37
N GLU A 32 28.79 -23.21 24.54
CA GLU A 32 29.97 -24.00 24.91
C GLU A 32 30.99 -24.13 23.74
N PRO A 33 32.31 -24.23 24.02
CA PRO A 33 33.33 -24.13 22.99
C PRO A 33 33.42 -25.41 22.15
N GLY A 34 32.98 -25.34 20.89
CA GLY A 34 33.33 -26.31 19.85
C GLY A 34 34.80 -26.17 19.38
N SER A 35 35.34 -27.23 18.78
CA SER A 35 36.73 -27.35 18.31
C SER A 35 37.21 -26.19 17.43
N PRO A 36 38.54 -25.91 17.39
CA PRO A 36 39.07 -24.76 16.67
C PRO A 36 38.88 -24.92 15.15
N ILE A 37 38.15 -24.00 14.55
CA ILE A 37 38.07 -23.81 13.10
C ILE A 37 39.18 -22.82 12.72
N THR A 38 40.08 -23.23 11.82
CA THR A 38 41.09 -22.33 11.27
C THR A 38 40.47 -21.51 10.14
N LEU A 39 40.16 -20.25 10.42
CA LEU A 39 39.79 -19.26 9.40
C LEU A 39 40.93 -18.26 9.27
N SER A 40 41.45 -18.12 8.05
CA SER A 40 42.43 -17.09 7.72
C SER A 40 41.69 -15.83 7.26
N HIS A 41 41.51 -14.88 8.19
CA HIS A 41 41.10 -13.53 7.84
C HIS A 41 42.29 -12.60 8.04
N GLY A 42 42.77 -12.02 6.95
CA GLY A 42 43.74 -10.92 7.00
C GLY A 42 43.05 -9.68 7.55
N TYR A 43 43.32 -9.36 8.82
CA TYR A 43 43.08 -8.03 9.35
C TYR A 43 44.39 -7.26 9.39
N HIS A 44 44.35 -5.99 8.99
CA HIS A 44 45.46 -5.05 9.16
C HIS A 44 45.74 -4.91 10.66
N VAL A 45 46.87 -5.44 11.11
CA VAL A 45 47.39 -5.22 12.45
C VAL A 45 48.38 -4.06 12.34
N ASN A 46 48.28 -3.11 13.26
CA ASN A 46 49.25 -2.04 13.43
C ASN A 46 50.66 -2.66 13.61
N PRO A 47 51.72 -2.25 12.87
CA PRO A 47 52.99 -2.98 12.81
C PRO A 47 53.76 -3.12 14.13
N GLU A 48 53.33 -2.41 15.19
CA GLU A 48 54.11 -2.24 16.43
C GLU A 48 53.61 -3.07 17.62
N GLN A 49 52.53 -3.85 17.51
CA GLN A 49 52.05 -4.66 18.64
C GLN A 49 52.47 -6.14 18.52
N MET A 50 53.51 -6.50 19.29
CA MET A 50 53.92 -7.88 19.51
C MET A 50 52.80 -8.69 20.17
N TYR A 51 52.49 -9.84 19.55
CA TYR A 51 51.43 -10.75 19.94
C TYR A 51 51.75 -11.53 21.22
N ILE A 52 50.90 -11.43 22.25
CA ILE A 52 50.89 -12.35 23.40
C ILE A 52 49.86 -13.45 23.12
N GLY A 53 50.32 -14.70 23.11
CA GLY A 53 49.53 -15.87 22.77
C GLY A 53 48.32 -16.07 23.68
N GLY A 54 47.13 -16.00 23.09
CA GLY A 54 45.86 -16.38 23.69
C GLY A 54 44.92 -16.90 22.61
N LYS A 55 44.05 -17.87 22.95
CA LYS A 55 43.01 -18.37 22.03
C LYS A 55 42.02 -17.23 21.76
N ARG A 56 41.94 -16.77 20.51
CA ARG A 56 40.91 -15.84 20.05
C ARG A 56 39.67 -16.63 19.63
N TYR A 57 38.51 -16.19 20.10
CA TYR A 57 37.21 -16.67 19.63
C TYR A 57 36.65 -15.60 18.69
N GLU A 58 36.54 -15.89 17.40
CA GLU A 58 35.79 -15.06 16.45
C GLU A 58 34.35 -15.55 16.41
N ASN A 59 33.42 -14.75 16.95
CA ASN A 59 32.00 -14.99 16.77
C ASN A 59 31.57 -14.37 15.45
N ILE A 60 31.35 -15.19 14.42
CA ILE A 60 30.76 -14.76 13.16
C ILE A 60 29.25 -14.74 13.35
N TYR A 61 28.68 -13.54 13.44
CA TYR A 61 27.23 -13.35 13.46
C TYR A 61 26.73 -13.19 12.03
N SER A 62 25.90 -14.12 11.58
CA SER A 62 25.11 -13.96 10.36
C SER A 62 23.87 -13.14 10.69
N PHE A 63 23.86 -11.86 10.30
CA PHE A 63 22.65 -11.03 10.37
C PHE A 63 21.52 -11.55 9.48
N MET A 64 21.82 -12.44 8.52
CA MET A 64 20.79 -13.07 7.69
C MET A 64 19.85 -13.96 8.51
N ASP A 65 20.35 -14.59 9.57
CA ASP A 65 19.55 -15.48 10.41
C ASP A 65 18.61 -14.70 11.35
N ALA A 66 18.93 -13.42 11.59
CA ALA A 66 18.12 -12.48 12.36
C ALA A 66 17.11 -11.69 11.50
N LEU A 67 17.24 -11.74 10.16
CA LEU A 67 16.31 -11.09 9.24
C LEU A 67 15.14 -12.03 8.95
N ASP A 68 14.00 -11.78 9.61
CA ASP A 68 12.74 -12.45 9.28
C ASP A 68 12.43 -12.32 7.78
N PHE A 69 11.93 -13.40 7.16
CA PHE A 69 11.54 -13.44 5.76
C PHE A 69 10.59 -12.30 5.39
N LYS A 70 9.71 -11.91 6.32
CA LYS A 70 8.82 -10.74 6.15
C LYS A 70 9.58 -9.42 6.06
N ALA A 71 10.63 -9.25 6.87
CA ALA A 71 11.44 -8.04 6.88
C ALA A 71 12.31 -7.89 5.62
N LYS A 72 12.76 -9.01 5.04
CA LYS A 72 13.61 -9.01 3.83
C LYS A 72 12.93 -8.32 2.64
N HIS A 73 11.67 -8.66 2.36
CA HIS A 73 10.92 -8.07 1.24
C HIS A 73 10.64 -6.58 1.44
N ARG A 74 10.34 -6.17 2.68
CA ARG A 74 10.20 -4.75 3.03
C ARG A 74 11.48 -3.97 2.77
N ILE A 75 12.61 -4.47 3.28
CA ILE A 75 13.92 -3.82 3.14
C ILE A 75 14.31 -3.69 1.67
N ASP A 76 14.08 -4.73 0.86
CA ASP A 76 14.37 -4.71 -0.58
C ASP A 76 13.57 -3.62 -1.31
N ALA A 77 12.26 -3.55 -1.08
CA ALA A 77 11.39 -2.54 -1.68
C ALA A 77 11.76 -1.11 -1.24
N GLU A 78 12.04 -0.90 0.04
CA GLU A 78 12.45 0.41 0.55
C GLU A 78 13.82 0.82 0.00
N LEU A 79 14.79 -0.09 -0.01
CA LEU A 79 16.14 0.18 -0.49
C LEU A 79 16.13 0.56 -1.98
N HIS A 80 15.30 -0.11 -2.79
CA HIS A 80 15.15 0.22 -4.21
C HIS A 80 14.77 1.70 -4.39
N LEU A 81 13.76 2.18 -3.67
CA LEU A 81 13.31 3.57 -3.75
C LEU A 81 14.38 4.56 -3.23
N HIS A 82 15.11 4.19 -2.19
CA HIS A 82 16.24 4.98 -1.70
C HIS A 82 17.38 5.06 -2.71
N MET A 83 17.66 3.96 -3.42
CA MET A 83 18.64 3.97 -4.50
C MET A 83 18.22 4.89 -5.66
N MET A 84 16.94 4.88 -6.04
CA MET A 84 16.40 5.82 -7.03
C MET A 84 16.55 7.27 -6.56
N LYS A 85 16.22 7.55 -5.29
CA LYS A 85 16.40 8.86 -4.67
C LYS A 85 17.85 9.33 -4.73
N TRP A 86 18.79 8.51 -4.26
CA TRP A 86 20.20 8.89 -4.17
C TRP A 86 20.87 9.05 -5.54
N ARG A 87 20.50 8.22 -6.52
CA ARG A 87 21.19 8.16 -7.82
C ARG A 87 20.55 9.00 -8.90
N ILE A 88 19.22 9.16 -8.89
CA ILE A 88 18.47 9.73 -10.02
C ILE A 88 17.66 10.95 -9.59
N MET A 89 16.94 10.87 -8.48
CA MET A 89 15.95 11.89 -8.10
C MET A 89 16.05 12.25 -6.61
N PRO A 90 17.02 13.10 -6.19
CA PRO A 90 17.23 13.45 -4.78
C PRO A 90 16.01 14.05 -4.07
N GLN A 91 15.11 14.69 -4.82
CA GLN A 91 13.86 15.27 -4.34
C GLN A 91 12.75 14.24 -4.09
N LEU A 92 12.94 12.98 -4.50
CA LEU A 92 11.99 11.90 -4.24
C LEU A 92 11.86 11.71 -2.72
N LYS A 93 10.62 11.57 -2.26
CA LYS A 93 10.26 11.26 -0.87
C LYS A 93 9.63 9.86 -0.83
N PRO A 94 10.44 8.78 -0.76
CA PRO A 94 9.93 7.41 -0.72
C PRO A 94 8.87 7.19 0.35
N GLU A 95 9.02 7.86 1.49
CA GLU A 95 8.18 7.73 2.67
C GLU A 95 6.72 8.14 2.38
N ASN A 96 6.53 9.12 1.48
CA ASN A 96 5.21 9.54 1.03
C ASN A 96 4.53 8.47 0.17
N ILE A 97 5.30 7.62 -0.51
CA ILE A 97 4.77 6.56 -1.37
C ILE A 97 4.51 5.32 -0.53
N THR A 98 5.52 4.84 0.22
CA THR A 98 5.42 3.59 0.99
C THR A 98 4.39 3.67 2.12
N GLY A 99 4.18 4.85 2.69
CA GLY A 99 3.18 5.10 3.73
C GLY A 99 1.75 5.28 3.22
N THR A 100 1.52 5.29 1.90
CA THR A 100 0.18 5.50 1.33
C THR A 100 -0.69 4.26 1.52
N ARG A 101 -1.91 4.42 2.03
CA ARG A 101 -2.96 3.40 2.00
C ARG A 101 -3.82 3.51 0.76
N VAL A 102 -3.98 2.39 0.04
CA VAL A 102 -4.66 2.39 -1.26
C VAL A 102 -5.89 1.48 -1.26
N CYS A 103 -7.05 2.03 -1.62
CA CYS A 103 -8.21 1.24 -1.99
C CYS A 103 -8.23 0.99 -3.50
N VAL A 104 -8.46 -0.26 -3.92
CA VAL A 104 -8.66 -0.63 -5.33
C VAL A 104 -10.05 -1.24 -5.47
N ILE A 105 -10.93 -0.53 -6.18
CA ILE A 105 -12.30 -0.96 -6.47
C ILE A 105 -12.32 -1.57 -7.88
N GLY A 106 -12.48 -2.89 -7.92
CA GLY A 106 -12.38 -3.72 -9.12
C GLY A 106 -11.01 -4.41 -9.21
N ALA A 107 -10.96 -5.69 -8.88
CA ALA A 107 -9.79 -6.57 -8.98
C ALA A 107 -9.78 -7.37 -10.29
N GLY A 108 -10.25 -6.75 -11.37
CA GLY A 108 -10.14 -7.28 -12.73
C GLY A 108 -8.72 -7.17 -13.29
N ALA A 109 -8.61 -7.20 -14.63
CA ALA A 109 -7.30 -7.10 -15.29
C ALA A 109 -6.56 -5.80 -14.89
N LEU A 110 -7.26 -4.67 -14.91
CA LEU A 110 -6.69 -3.36 -14.59
C LEU A 110 -6.29 -3.27 -13.11
N GLY A 111 -7.19 -3.65 -12.20
CA GLY A 111 -6.90 -3.65 -10.75
C GLY A 111 -5.70 -4.53 -10.38
N CYS A 112 -5.59 -5.73 -10.97
CA CYS A 112 -4.44 -6.60 -10.75
C CYS A 112 -3.11 -5.92 -11.14
N HIS A 113 -3.07 -5.22 -12.28
CA HIS A 113 -1.87 -4.53 -12.73
C HIS A 113 -1.56 -3.32 -11.84
N ILE A 114 -2.57 -2.52 -11.47
CA ILE A 114 -2.41 -1.40 -10.53
C ILE A 114 -1.77 -1.90 -9.23
N ILE A 115 -2.31 -2.97 -8.63
CA ILE A 115 -1.79 -3.57 -7.40
C ILE A 115 -0.33 -3.99 -7.55
N ARG A 116 0.02 -4.70 -8.64
CA ARG A 116 1.41 -5.14 -8.87
C ARG A 116 2.37 -3.96 -9.01
N GLN A 117 1.96 -2.90 -9.71
CA GLN A 117 2.79 -1.71 -9.87
C GLN A 117 2.97 -0.97 -8.54
N LEU A 118 1.92 -0.84 -7.73
CA LEU A 118 2.00 -0.18 -6.43
C LEU A 118 2.86 -0.97 -5.43
N LEU A 119 2.77 -2.30 -5.44
CA LEU A 119 3.67 -3.16 -4.65
C LEU A 119 5.14 -2.95 -5.04
N ALA A 120 5.44 -2.82 -6.33
CA ALA A 120 6.79 -2.53 -6.82
C ALA A 120 7.28 -1.14 -6.39
N TRP A 121 6.37 -0.18 -6.22
CA TRP A 121 6.63 1.13 -5.62
C TRP A 121 6.66 1.11 -4.08
N GLY A 122 6.65 -0.06 -3.46
CA GLY A 122 6.84 -0.23 -2.02
C GLY A 122 5.59 0.00 -1.17
N ILE A 123 4.42 0.25 -1.77
CA ILE A 123 3.14 0.34 -1.05
C ILE A 123 2.78 -1.03 -0.49
N SER A 124 2.33 -1.07 0.76
CA SER A 124 2.01 -2.31 1.48
C SER A 124 0.63 -2.35 2.13
N ASP A 125 -0.10 -1.23 2.18
CA ASP A 125 -1.43 -1.18 2.79
C ASP A 125 -2.51 -1.05 1.70
N PHE A 126 -3.35 -2.08 1.57
CA PHE A 126 -4.37 -2.18 0.54
C PHE A 126 -5.75 -2.53 1.12
N VAL A 127 -6.78 -1.91 0.55
CA VAL A 127 -8.16 -2.39 0.61
C VAL A 127 -8.57 -2.80 -0.81
N VAL A 128 -9.01 -4.03 -1.00
CA VAL A 128 -9.40 -4.56 -2.31
C VAL A 128 -10.88 -4.90 -2.31
N VAL A 129 -11.65 -4.24 -3.19
CA VAL A 129 -13.11 -4.37 -3.29
C VAL A 129 -13.47 -5.00 -4.64
N ASP A 130 -14.10 -6.17 -4.63
CA ASP A 130 -14.65 -6.82 -5.83
C ASP A 130 -15.70 -7.86 -5.41
N HIS A 131 -16.75 -8.06 -6.21
CA HIS A 131 -17.80 -9.05 -5.93
C HIS A 131 -17.70 -10.32 -6.79
N ALA A 132 -16.98 -10.27 -7.90
CA ALA A 132 -16.94 -11.35 -8.86
C ALA A 132 -15.99 -12.47 -8.41
N LYS A 133 -16.23 -13.67 -8.94
CA LYS A 133 -15.31 -14.79 -8.81
C LYS A 133 -14.20 -14.74 -9.85
N VAL A 134 -13.08 -15.39 -9.56
CA VAL A 134 -11.96 -15.50 -10.50
C VAL A 134 -12.39 -16.36 -11.69
N ALA A 135 -12.43 -15.75 -12.87
CA ALA A 135 -12.83 -16.42 -14.11
C ALA A 135 -11.74 -16.41 -15.18
N ASN A 136 -10.66 -15.66 -14.97
CA ASN A 136 -9.61 -15.50 -15.98
C ASN A 136 -8.26 -15.22 -15.32
N SER A 137 -7.30 -16.11 -15.48
CA SER A 137 -5.92 -15.94 -14.98
C SER A 137 -4.95 -15.41 -16.03
N THR A 138 -5.32 -15.44 -17.32
CA THR A 138 -4.43 -15.02 -18.42
C THR A 138 -4.31 -13.50 -18.56
N ARG A 139 -5.36 -12.76 -18.20
CA ARG A 139 -5.42 -11.29 -18.24
C ARG A 139 -5.41 -10.65 -16.85
N GLN A 140 -5.63 -11.42 -15.80
CA GLN A 140 -5.65 -10.94 -14.42
C GLN A 140 -4.41 -11.46 -13.69
N CYS A 141 -3.33 -10.69 -13.73
CA CYS A 141 -1.97 -11.12 -13.39
C CYS A 141 -1.72 -11.47 -11.92
N LEU A 142 -2.73 -11.43 -11.05
CA LEU A 142 -2.61 -11.91 -9.67
C LEU A 142 -3.03 -13.38 -9.54
N TYR A 143 -3.91 -13.87 -10.41
CA TYR A 143 -4.59 -15.16 -10.23
C TYR A 143 -3.96 -16.29 -11.04
N ASP A 144 -4.18 -17.52 -10.59
CA ASP A 144 -3.76 -18.74 -11.28
C ASP A 144 -4.93 -19.70 -11.51
N SER A 145 -4.66 -20.85 -12.14
CA SER A 145 -5.66 -21.86 -12.45
C SER A 145 -6.32 -22.47 -11.20
N GLN A 146 -5.63 -22.47 -10.06
CA GLN A 146 -6.18 -23.01 -8.82
C GLN A 146 -7.29 -22.11 -8.28
N ASP A 147 -7.13 -20.78 -8.35
CA ASP A 147 -8.14 -19.84 -7.90
C ASP A 147 -9.45 -19.98 -8.71
N ILE A 148 -9.34 -20.27 -10.01
CA ILE A 148 -10.48 -20.55 -10.90
C ILE A 148 -11.16 -21.87 -10.50
N ALA A 149 -10.38 -22.92 -10.30
CA ALA A 149 -10.90 -24.24 -9.91
C ALA A 149 -11.65 -24.18 -8.57
N ASN A 150 -11.14 -23.38 -7.62
CA ASN A 150 -11.74 -23.16 -6.31
C ASN A 150 -12.92 -22.18 -6.34
N GLN A 151 -13.22 -21.53 -7.46
CA GLN A 151 -14.29 -20.53 -7.57
C GLN A 151 -14.15 -19.39 -6.54
N GLU A 152 -12.91 -18.99 -6.28
CA GLU A 152 -12.58 -17.97 -5.27
C GLU A 152 -13.14 -16.60 -5.66
N TYR A 153 -13.55 -15.82 -4.66
CA TYR A 153 -13.88 -14.42 -4.86
C TYR A 153 -12.62 -13.62 -5.14
N LYS A 154 -12.65 -12.75 -6.15
CA LYS A 154 -11.49 -11.97 -6.62
C LYS A 154 -10.85 -11.14 -5.51
N ALA A 155 -11.64 -10.51 -4.64
CA ALA A 155 -11.13 -9.73 -3.52
C ALA A 155 -10.31 -10.60 -2.55
N VAL A 156 -10.82 -11.79 -2.20
CA VAL A 156 -10.17 -12.72 -1.28
C VAL A 156 -8.91 -13.32 -1.91
N ALA A 157 -9.00 -13.77 -3.17
CA ALA A 157 -7.86 -14.27 -3.92
C ALA A 157 -6.78 -13.20 -4.05
N ALA A 158 -7.13 -11.95 -4.37
CA ALA A 158 -6.16 -10.85 -4.51
C ALA A 158 -5.40 -10.63 -3.19
N CYS A 159 -6.08 -10.63 -2.05
CA CYS A 159 -5.45 -10.52 -0.74
C CYS A 159 -4.42 -11.64 -0.51
N ALA A 160 -4.79 -12.89 -0.78
CA ALA A 160 -3.87 -14.02 -0.64
C ALA A 160 -2.64 -13.89 -1.55
N LYS A 161 -2.83 -13.45 -2.80
CA LYS A 161 -1.74 -13.29 -3.79
C LYS A 161 -0.83 -12.11 -3.45
N ILE A 162 -1.39 -11.00 -2.97
CA ILE A 162 -0.58 -9.87 -2.47
C ILE A 162 0.30 -10.32 -1.32
N LYS A 163 -0.26 -11.01 -0.31
CA LYS A 163 0.52 -11.53 0.83
C LYS A 163 1.54 -12.58 0.42
N ARG A 164 1.28 -13.33 -0.66
CA ARG A 164 2.27 -14.25 -1.23
C ARG A 164 3.45 -13.52 -1.89
N ILE A 165 3.18 -12.38 -2.54
CA ILE A 165 4.22 -11.53 -3.17
C ILE A 165 4.99 -10.75 -2.09
N ARG A 166 4.27 -10.16 -1.14
CA ARG A 166 4.79 -9.31 -0.07
C ARG A 166 4.18 -9.72 1.28
N PRO A 167 4.83 -10.61 2.04
CA PRO A 167 4.29 -11.18 3.28
C PRO A 167 4.01 -10.20 4.43
N ASP A 168 4.66 -9.04 4.43
CA ASP A 168 4.44 -7.95 5.38
C ASP A 168 3.27 -7.03 5.00
N ALA A 169 2.69 -7.18 3.80
CA ALA A 169 1.59 -6.34 3.34
C ALA A 169 0.32 -6.50 4.19
N GLN A 170 -0.28 -5.37 4.54
CA GLN A 170 -1.56 -5.28 5.21
C GLN A 170 -2.64 -5.16 4.14
N VAL A 171 -3.48 -6.19 4.02
CA VAL A 171 -4.50 -6.22 2.97
C VAL A 171 -5.84 -6.64 3.57
N LEU A 172 -6.84 -5.79 3.36
CA LEU A 172 -8.24 -6.04 3.62
C LEU A 172 -8.96 -6.37 2.31
N SER A 173 -9.59 -7.54 2.24
CA SER A 173 -10.44 -7.92 1.11
C SER A 173 -11.90 -7.71 1.46
N MET A 174 -12.66 -7.05 0.57
CA MET A 174 -14.09 -6.85 0.70
C MET A 174 -14.82 -7.46 -0.48
N ASN A 175 -15.56 -8.54 -0.24
CA ASN A 175 -16.46 -9.12 -1.22
C ASN A 175 -17.76 -8.31 -1.28
N LEU A 176 -17.71 -7.16 -1.94
CA LEU A 176 -18.78 -6.17 -1.95
C LEU A 176 -19.14 -5.78 -3.38
N GLN A 177 -20.44 -5.84 -3.68
CA GLN A 177 -20.97 -5.32 -4.94
C GLN A 177 -21.12 -3.80 -4.82
N VAL A 178 -20.52 -3.06 -5.76
CA VAL A 178 -20.70 -1.61 -5.83
C VAL A 178 -22.10 -1.31 -6.38
N PRO A 179 -22.96 -0.60 -5.63
CA PRO A 179 -24.27 -0.20 -6.14
C PRO A 179 -24.14 0.69 -7.39
N MET A 180 -24.87 0.32 -8.44
CA MET A 180 -24.85 1.02 -9.73
C MET A 180 -26.16 1.78 -9.96
N PRO A 181 -26.11 2.99 -10.54
CA PRO A 181 -27.30 3.66 -11.05
C PRO A 181 -28.08 2.76 -12.02
N GLY A 182 -29.41 2.75 -11.88
CA GLY A 182 -30.29 1.93 -12.71
C GLY A 182 -30.58 0.53 -12.16
N MET A 183 -29.97 0.12 -11.05
CA MET A 183 -30.44 -1.04 -10.29
C MET A 183 -31.86 -0.77 -9.74
N CYS A 184 -32.78 -1.72 -9.93
CA CYS A 184 -34.14 -1.61 -9.44
C CYS A 184 -34.20 -1.96 -7.95
N ILE A 185 -34.70 -1.04 -7.13
CA ILE A 185 -35.05 -1.35 -5.74
C ILE A 185 -36.35 -2.16 -5.77
N ILE A 186 -36.34 -3.38 -5.22
CA ILE A 186 -37.58 -4.16 -5.09
C ILE A 186 -38.43 -3.50 -3.99
N ILE A 187 -39.47 -2.79 -4.40
CA ILE A 187 -40.45 -2.19 -3.47
C ILE A 187 -41.67 -3.13 -3.28
N SER A 188 -41.85 -4.16 -4.12
CA SER A 188 -43.00 -5.09 -4.07
C SER A 188 -42.66 -6.48 -4.64
N ARG A 189 -43.22 -7.54 -4.04
CA ARG A 189 -43.01 -8.97 -4.38
C ARG A 189 -43.63 -9.41 -5.72
N ASP A 190 -44.47 -8.59 -6.35
CA ASP A 190 -45.40 -9.07 -7.39
C ASP A 190 -45.09 -8.66 -8.84
N LEU A 191 -43.85 -8.30 -9.17
CA LEU A 191 -43.45 -8.07 -10.57
C LEU A 191 -42.18 -8.86 -10.91
N LYS A 192 -42.28 -9.75 -11.91
CA LYS A 192 -41.14 -10.33 -12.64
C LYS A 192 -40.45 -9.22 -13.43
N LEU A 193 -39.69 -8.37 -12.74
CA LEU A 193 -38.74 -7.49 -13.39
C LEU A 193 -37.50 -8.31 -13.78
N VAL A 194 -36.87 -7.94 -14.89
CA VAL A 194 -35.57 -8.44 -15.32
C VAL A 194 -34.59 -7.29 -15.10
N GLY A 195 -33.63 -7.46 -14.20
CA GLY A 195 -32.66 -6.43 -13.84
C GLY A 195 -31.87 -6.80 -12.59
N HIS A 196 -30.90 -5.96 -12.24
CA HIS A 196 -30.15 -6.09 -10.99
C HIS A 196 -30.97 -5.54 -9.83
N PHE A 197 -31.28 -6.41 -8.86
CA PHE A 197 -32.10 -6.08 -7.71
C PHE A 197 -31.27 -5.87 -6.46
N ILE A 198 -31.62 -4.85 -5.69
CA ILE A 198 -31.05 -4.59 -4.36
C ILE A 198 -32.16 -4.12 -3.43
N THR A 199 -32.20 -4.62 -2.21
CA THR A 199 -33.13 -4.10 -1.19
C THR A 199 -32.59 -2.77 -0.64
N GLU A 200 -33.46 -1.94 -0.06
CA GLU A 200 -33.03 -0.67 0.56
C GLU A 200 -32.01 -0.90 1.68
N GLU A 201 -32.19 -1.95 2.48
CA GLU A 201 -31.25 -2.33 3.54
C GLU A 201 -29.89 -2.75 3.00
N GLN A 202 -29.86 -3.57 1.95
CA GLN A 202 -28.63 -4.00 1.28
C GLN A 202 -27.90 -2.82 0.63
N LEU A 203 -28.65 -1.88 0.05
CA LEU A 203 -28.09 -0.66 -0.54
C LEU A 203 -27.42 0.21 0.54
N LYS A 204 -28.12 0.46 1.66
CA LYS A 204 -27.58 1.24 2.79
C LYS A 204 -26.34 0.57 3.38
N HIS A 205 -26.37 -0.75 3.58
CA HIS A 205 -25.23 -1.51 4.06
C HIS A 205 -24.05 -1.41 3.10
N SER A 206 -24.27 -1.63 1.80
CA SER A 206 -23.21 -1.59 0.80
C SER A 206 -22.62 -0.20 0.64
N TYR A 207 -23.45 0.85 0.72
CA TYR A 207 -23.01 2.23 0.76
C TYR A 207 -22.09 2.48 1.97
N SER A 208 -22.53 2.11 3.18
CA SER A 208 -21.77 2.35 4.41
C SER A 208 -20.43 1.63 4.40
N GLU A 209 -20.40 0.37 3.97
CA GLU A 209 -19.15 -0.41 3.88
C GLU A 209 -18.18 0.19 2.85
N LEU A 210 -18.70 0.57 1.68
CA LEU A 210 -17.91 1.19 0.63
C LEU A 210 -17.34 2.55 1.06
N GLU A 211 -18.17 3.39 1.70
CA GLU A 211 -17.76 4.68 2.23
C GLU A 211 -16.66 4.52 3.29
N ASN A 212 -16.86 3.64 4.26
CA ASN A 212 -15.85 3.34 5.29
C ASN A 212 -14.54 2.85 4.68
N ALA A 213 -14.60 1.93 3.72
CA ALA A 213 -13.43 1.43 3.01
C ALA A 213 -12.64 2.55 2.31
N MET A 214 -13.36 3.47 1.64
CA MET A 214 -12.75 4.59 0.95
C MET A 214 -12.13 5.61 1.92
N LEU A 215 -12.84 5.99 2.98
CA LEU A 215 -12.41 7.02 3.93
C LEU A 215 -11.25 6.59 4.83
N THR A 216 -11.02 5.29 4.98
CA THR A 216 -9.85 4.77 5.70
C THR A 216 -8.57 4.79 4.88
N CYS A 217 -8.64 5.12 3.58
CA CYS A 217 -7.52 5.13 2.64
C CYS A 217 -7.14 6.54 2.21
N ASP A 218 -5.93 6.72 1.68
CA ASP A 218 -5.45 8.00 1.15
C ASP A 218 -5.80 8.15 -0.34
N VAL A 219 -5.77 7.04 -1.08
CA VAL A 219 -5.99 6.99 -2.53
C VAL A 219 -6.96 5.87 -2.86
N VAL A 220 -7.91 6.14 -3.77
CA VAL A 220 -8.87 5.16 -4.29
C VAL A 220 -8.74 5.06 -5.81
N PHE A 221 -8.44 3.86 -6.30
CA PHE A 221 -8.47 3.54 -7.73
C PHE A 221 -9.81 2.92 -8.12
N LEU A 222 -10.50 3.52 -9.09
CA LEU A 222 -11.71 2.97 -9.70
C LEU A 222 -11.30 2.21 -10.97
N ALA A 223 -11.17 0.89 -10.86
CA ALA A 223 -10.76 -0.02 -11.91
C ALA A 223 -11.86 -1.04 -12.26
N THR A 224 -13.12 -0.64 -12.05
CA THR A 224 -14.31 -1.42 -12.42
C THR A 224 -14.47 -1.48 -13.94
N ASP A 225 -15.33 -2.38 -14.41
CA ASP A 225 -15.56 -2.69 -15.82
C ASP A 225 -16.65 -1.85 -16.50
N SER A 226 -17.49 -1.17 -15.70
CA SER A 226 -18.61 -0.37 -16.21
C SER A 226 -18.49 1.10 -15.81
N LYS A 227 -19.21 1.98 -16.54
CA LYS A 227 -19.30 3.41 -16.22
C LYS A 227 -20.12 3.62 -14.94
N GLU A 228 -21.18 2.85 -14.81
CA GLU A 228 -22.20 2.93 -13.76
C GLU A 228 -21.59 2.60 -12.39
N SER A 229 -20.74 1.58 -12.33
CA SER A 229 -20.01 1.19 -11.11
C SER A 229 -19.00 2.23 -10.63
N ARG A 230 -18.54 3.15 -11.50
CA ARG A 230 -17.65 4.24 -11.08
C ARG A 230 -18.43 5.40 -10.44
N TRP A 231 -19.73 5.52 -10.66
CA TRP A 231 -20.50 6.69 -10.26
C TRP A 231 -20.54 6.90 -8.75
N LEU A 232 -20.98 5.89 -7.99
CA LEU A 232 -21.13 6.02 -6.54
C LEU A 232 -19.78 6.28 -5.83
N PRO A 233 -18.70 5.53 -6.09
CA PRO A 233 -17.39 5.87 -5.54
C PRO A 233 -16.92 7.28 -5.92
N SER A 234 -17.16 7.72 -7.17
CA SER A 234 -16.80 9.07 -7.60
C SER A 234 -17.53 10.14 -6.80
N LEU A 235 -18.82 9.91 -6.52
CA LEU A 235 -19.65 10.80 -5.73
C LEU A 235 -19.19 10.85 -4.27
N ILE A 236 -18.92 9.70 -3.64
CA ILE A 236 -18.39 9.63 -2.27
C ILE A 236 -17.10 10.45 -2.15
N GLY A 237 -16.14 10.24 -3.07
CA GLY A 237 -14.89 11.00 -3.07
C GLY A 237 -15.08 12.50 -3.27
N ALA A 238 -16.02 12.92 -4.12
CA ALA A 238 -16.33 14.32 -4.34
C ALA A 238 -17.03 14.98 -3.13
N ALA A 239 -17.98 14.29 -2.50
CA ALA A 239 -18.73 14.79 -1.36
C ALA A 239 -17.82 15.04 -0.14
N HIS A 240 -16.94 14.10 0.17
CA HIS A 240 -15.98 14.21 1.28
C HIS A 240 -14.82 15.18 1.01
N ARG A 241 -14.68 15.64 -0.24
CA ARG A 241 -13.80 16.77 -0.57
C ARG A 241 -14.48 18.12 -0.31
N ALA A 242 -15.74 18.26 -0.70
CA ALA A 242 -16.47 19.53 -0.62
C ALA A 242 -16.56 20.07 0.82
N GLY A 243 -16.54 19.20 1.82
CA GLY A 243 -16.52 19.59 3.24
C GLY A 243 -15.26 20.34 3.69
N VAL A 244 -14.13 20.20 2.98
CA VAL A 244 -12.82 20.77 3.38
C VAL A 244 -12.50 22.11 2.72
N CYS A 245 -13.09 22.38 1.55
CA CYS A 245 -12.80 23.58 0.76
C CYS A 245 -13.90 24.63 1.00
N LYS A 246 -13.68 25.59 1.90
CA LYS A 246 -14.51 26.80 1.95
C LYS A 246 -13.99 27.80 0.93
N GLU A 247 -14.85 28.25 0.03
CA GLU A 247 -14.49 29.34 -0.88
C GLU A 247 -14.53 30.66 -0.10
N HIS A 248 -13.41 31.38 -0.11
CA HIS A 248 -13.37 32.77 0.32
C HIS A 248 -13.07 33.61 -0.92
N GLU A 249 -14.06 34.38 -1.38
CA GLU A 249 -13.85 35.38 -2.43
C GLU A 249 -13.15 36.59 -1.82
N THR A 250 -11.91 36.82 -2.20
CA THR A 250 -11.24 38.08 -1.88
C THR A 250 -11.84 39.21 -2.73
N PRO A 251 -11.82 40.48 -2.26
CA PRO A 251 -12.33 41.62 -3.03
C PRO A 251 -11.62 41.86 -4.38
N SER A 252 -10.47 41.21 -4.61
CA SER A 252 -9.69 41.23 -5.84
C SER A 252 -10.12 40.18 -6.88
N GLY A 253 -11.10 39.33 -6.57
CA GLY A 253 -11.55 38.25 -7.45
C GLY A 253 -10.61 37.03 -7.46
N GLU A 254 -9.64 36.96 -6.53
CA GLU A 254 -8.79 35.80 -6.36
C GLU A 254 -9.42 34.82 -5.35
N CYS A 255 -9.78 33.62 -5.80
CA CYS A 255 -10.27 32.56 -4.92
C CYS A 255 -9.09 31.89 -4.19
N THR A 256 -8.89 32.25 -2.92
CA THR A 256 -7.96 31.55 -2.03
C THR A 256 -8.68 30.40 -1.31
N LEU A 257 -8.09 29.21 -1.30
CA LEU A 257 -8.62 28.05 -0.61
C LEU A 257 -8.02 27.95 0.79
N ASP A 258 -8.83 28.22 1.81
CA ASP A 258 -8.48 27.88 3.18
C ASP A 258 -8.79 26.39 3.37
N VAL A 259 -7.73 25.58 3.45
CA VAL A 259 -7.85 24.17 3.83
C VAL A 259 -8.11 24.15 5.33
N ASP A 260 -9.34 23.84 5.72
CA ASP A 260 -9.65 23.59 7.12
C ASP A 260 -8.99 22.28 7.54
N ASN A 261 -7.79 22.37 8.11
CA ASN A 261 -7.00 21.22 8.58
C ASN A 261 -7.70 20.39 9.68
N THR A 262 -8.88 20.82 10.15
CA THR A 262 -9.68 20.09 11.15
C THR A 262 -10.61 19.04 10.54
N ILE A 263 -10.87 19.09 9.23
CA ILE A 263 -11.76 18.15 8.54
C ILE A 263 -10.92 17.14 7.77
N GLN A 264 -11.08 15.86 8.08
CA GLN A 264 -10.40 14.77 7.37
C GLN A 264 -10.80 14.82 5.89
N ALA A 265 -9.85 15.21 5.03
CA ALA A 265 -10.08 15.25 3.60
C ALA A 265 -10.34 13.84 3.06
N GLY A 266 -11.44 13.69 2.29
CA GLY A 266 -11.70 12.46 1.56
C GLY A 266 -10.53 12.06 0.65
N PRO A 267 -10.46 10.78 0.25
CA PRO A 267 -9.31 10.25 -0.46
C PRO A 267 -9.14 10.83 -1.88
N LEU A 268 -7.92 10.74 -2.41
CA LEU A 268 -7.67 11.01 -3.82
C LEU A 268 -8.28 9.91 -4.69
N VAL A 269 -9.28 10.26 -5.51
CA VAL A 269 -9.89 9.30 -6.44
C VAL A 269 -9.22 9.36 -7.81
N ILE A 270 -8.87 8.20 -8.35
CA ILE A 270 -8.33 8.03 -9.70
C ILE A 270 -9.18 7.01 -10.44
N SER A 271 -9.84 7.43 -11.51
CA SER A 271 -10.61 6.55 -12.37
C SER A 271 -9.75 6.06 -13.52
N ALA A 272 -9.77 4.76 -13.78
CA ALA A 272 -9.09 4.17 -14.92
C ALA A 272 -10.05 3.26 -15.70
N GLY A 273 -9.97 3.33 -17.02
CA GLY A 273 -10.86 2.60 -17.92
C GLY A 273 -10.13 2.15 -19.18
N LEU A 274 -10.59 1.03 -19.74
CA LEU A 274 -10.08 0.45 -20.98
C LEU A 274 -11.21 0.38 -22.00
N ALA A 275 -10.88 0.73 -23.23
CA ALA A 275 -11.65 0.40 -24.43
C ALA A 275 -10.89 -0.67 -25.23
N PHE A 276 -11.31 -0.91 -26.47
CA PHE A 276 -10.69 -1.93 -27.32
C PHE A 276 -9.21 -1.65 -27.63
N ASP A 277 -8.90 -0.41 -28.01
CA ASP A 277 -7.57 0.04 -28.47
C ASP A 277 -7.07 1.30 -27.74
N SER A 278 -7.81 1.75 -26.73
CA SER A 278 -7.53 2.99 -25.99
C SER A 278 -7.79 2.81 -24.49
N PHE A 279 -7.21 3.70 -23.70
CA PHE A 279 -7.40 3.72 -22.25
C PHE A 279 -7.54 5.16 -21.76
N MET A 280 -8.15 5.31 -20.58
CA MET A 280 -8.24 6.59 -19.90
C MET A 280 -7.81 6.46 -18.45
N VAL A 281 -7.15 7.50 -17.95
CA VAL A 281 -6.82 7.67 -16.53
C VAL A 281 -7.16 9.10 -16.16
N VAL A 282 -8.09 9.26 -15.22
CA VAL A 282 -8.59 10.56 -14.77
C VAL A 282 -8.37 10.68 -13.27
N ARG A 283 -7.49 11.61 -12.88
CA ARG A 283 -7.33 12.04 -11.50
C ARG A 283 -8.43 13.03 -11.16
N HIS A 284 -9.26 12.73 -10.17
CA HIS A 284 -10.29 13.65 -9.73
C HIS A 284 -9.65 14.82 -8.96
N GLY A 285 -10.36 15.94 -8.88
CA GLY A 285 -9.87 17.05 -8.09
C GLY A 285 -9.65 16.66 -6.62
N TYR A 286 -8.53 17.13 -6.04
CA TYR A 286 -8.08 16.76 -4.69
C TYR A 286 -7.17 17.84 -4.13
N GLY A 287 -7.34 18.19 -2.85
CA GLY A 287 -6.67 19.34 -2.24
C GLY A 287 -6.90 20.61 -3.08
N THR A 288 -5.81 21.31 -3.38
CA THR A 288 -5.82 22.55 -4.19
C THR A 288 -6.07 22.32 -5.69
N PHE A 289 -5.95 21.09 -6.19
CA PHE A 289 -6.14 20.79 -7.61
C PHE A 289 -7.63 20.77 -7.98
N ARG A 290 -8.10 21.78 -8.73
CA ARG A 290 -9.49 21.93 -9.21
C ARG A 290 -9.73 21.22 -10.56
N GLY A 291 -9.44 19.92 -10.63
CA GLY A 291 -9.78 19.08 -11.79
C GLY A 291 -11.22 18.54 -11.73
N GLY A 292 -11.81 18.33 -12.91
CA GLY A 292 -13.08 17.61 -13.04
C GLY A 292 -12.94 16.12 -12.70
N CYS A 293 -14.07 15.45 -12.43
CA CYS A 293 -14.11 14.00 -12.26
C CYS A 293 -14.36 13.30 -13.59
N TYR A 294 -14.35 11.96 -13.57
CA TYR A 294 -14.69 11.10 -14.71
C TYR A 294 -16.00 11.49 -15.42
N PHE A 295 -16.99 12.01 -14.68
CA PHE A 295 -18.31 12.36 -15.21
C PHE A 295 -18.45 13.85 -15.59
N CYS A 296 -17.44 14.69 -15.38
CA CYS A 296 -17.55 16.13 -15.69
C CYS A 296 -17.58 16.41 -17.20
N THR A 297 -17.04 15.52 -18.03
CA THR A 297 -17.08 15.64 -19.50
C THR A 297 -18.28 14.92 -20.11
N ASP A 298 -19.12 14.35 -19.28
CA ASP A 298 -20.21 13.48 -19.71
C ASP A 298 -21.49 14.29 -19.91
N VAL A 299 -22.20 14.00 -20.99
CA VAL A 299 -23.43 14.73 -21.36
C VAL A 299 -24.68 13.97 -20.89
N GLN A 300 -24.53 12.68 -20.57
CA GLN A 300 -25.65 11.82 -20.18
C GLN A 300 -25.46 11.27 -18.75
N PRO A 301 -26.54 11.23 -17.94
CA PRO A 301 -26.48 10.57 -16.65
C PRO A 301 -26.14 9.08 -16.82
N PRO A 302 -25.44 8.46 -15.85
CA PRO A 302 -25.23 7.03 -15.86
C PRO A 302 -26.58 6.31 -15.67
N HIS A 303 -26.86 5.37 -16.56
CA HIS A 303 -28.03 4.49 -16.53
C HIS A 303 -27.56 3.05 -16.69
N ASP A 304 -28.40 2.07 -16.36
CA ASP A 304 -28.03 0.66 -16.49
C ASP A 304 -27.82 0.28 -17.96
N THR A 305 -26.55 0.27 -18.39
CA THR A 305 -26.13 -0.22 -19.71
C THR A 305 -25.73 -1.69 -19.69
N VAL A 306 -25.74 -2.33 -18.51
CA VAL A 306 -25.29 -3.72 -18.32
C VAL A 306 -26.44 -4.68 -18.58
N SER A 307 -27.65 -4.38 -18.11
CA SER A 307 -28.82 -5.26 -18.31
C SER A 307 -29.28 -5.38 -19.77
N GLY A 308 -28.79 -4.52 -20.67
CA GLY A 308 -29.06 -4.56 -22.11
C GLY A 308 -27.97 -5.22 -22.97
N ARG A 309 -26.93 -5.79 -22.36
CA ARG A 309 -25.81 -6.48 -23.05
C ARG A 309 -25.95 -8.00 -23.04
#